data_AF-A0A4U2XZR1-F1
#
_entry.id   AF-A0A4U2XZR1-F1
#
_cell.length_a   1.000
_cell.length_b   1.000
_cell.length_c   1.000
_cell.angle_alpha   90.00
_cell.angle_beta   90.00
_cell.angle_gamma   90.00
#
_symmetry.space_group_name_H-M   'P 1'
#
loop_
_entity.id
_entity.type
_entity.pdbx_description
1 polymer ?
#
loop_
_entity_poly.entity_id
_entity_poly.type
_entity_poly.pdbx_seq_one_letter_code
_entity_poly.pdbx_strand_id
1 'polypeptide(L)' 'MLQVKVVKASGAATLEEKINTALANIESYEFVDLKVSGANNGKDETFVAVILYK' A
#
# COMPACT_ATOMS: atom_id res chain seq x y z
N MET A 1 -4.27 -18.75 -2.57
CA MET A 1 -2.81 -18.69 -2.84
C MET A 1 -2.35 -17.34 -2.33
N LEU A 2 -1.20 -17.22 -1.65
CA LEU A 2 -0.77 -15.89 -1.18
C LEU A 2 -0.47 -14.96 -2.36
N GLN A 3 -1.11 -13.79 -2.38
CA GLN A 3 -0.93 -12.74 -3.37
C GLN A 3 -0.31 -11.50 -2.71
N VAL A 4 0.38 -10.70 -3.52
CA VAL A 4 1.06 -9.49 -3.07
C VAL A 4 0.71 -8.34 -4.00
N LYS A 5 0.30 -7.21 -3.43
CA LYS A 5 0.07 -5.95 -4.16
C LYS A 5 0.98 -4.87 -3.61
N VAL A 6 1.70 -4.20 -4.50
CA VAL A 6 2.62 -3.11 -4.15
C VAL A 6 2.02 -1.78 -4.61
N VAL A 7 1.91 -0.84 -3.68
CA VAL A 7 1.38 0.50 -3.91
C VAL A 7 2.50 1.52 -3.65
N LYS A 8 2.61 2.54 -4.51
CA LYS A 8 3.59 3.63 -4.35
C LYS A 8 2.91 5.00 -4.41
N ALA A 9 3.38 5.94 -3.59
CA ALA A 9 2.90 7.31 -3.58
C ALA A 9 3.99 8.28 -3.15
N SER A 10 3.86 9.55 -3.55
CA SER A 10 4.78 10.64 -3.19
C SER A 10 4.24 11.52 -2.05
N GLY A 11 3.26 11.02 -1.29
CA GLY A 11 2.64 11.72 -0.18
C GLY A 11 1.78 10.77 0.64
N ALA A 12 1.69 11.01 1.95
CA ALA A 12 0.98 10.12 2.88
C ALA A 12 -0.53 10.01 2.57
N ALA A 13 -1.20 11.13 2.29
CA ALA A 13 -2.63 11.12 1.94
C ALA A 13 -2.90 10.31 0.66
N THR A 14 -2.06 10.49 -0.37
CA THR A 14 -2.15 9.74 -1.62
C THR A 14 -1.83 8.25 -1.42
N LEU A 15 -0.97 7.91 -0.47
CA LEU A 15 -0.71 6.51 -0.12
C LEU A 15 -1.95 5.87 0.49
N GLU A 16 -2.58 6.54 1.45
CA GLU A 16 -3.77 6.06 2.13
C GLU A 16 -4.92 5.79 1.15
N GLU A 17 -5.21 6.74 0.26
CA GLU A 17 -6.23 6.59 -0.78
C GLU A 17 -5.97 5.36 -1.66
N LYS A 18 -4.71 5.15 -2.07
CA LYS A 18 -4.33 4.00 -2.91
C LYS A 18 -4.39 2.68 -2.16
N ILE A 19 -4.05 2.66 -0.86
CA ILE A 19 -4.20 1.47 -0.01
C ILE A 19 -5.69 1.14 0.12
N ASN A 20 -6.54 2.10 0.45
CA ASN A 20 -7.99 1.89 0.60
C ASN A 20 -8.60 1.38 -0.72
N THR A 21 -8.22 1.97 -1.85
CA THR A 21 -8.63 1.47 -3.18
C THR A 21 -8.12 0.05 -3.42
N ALA A 22 -6.88 -0.26 -3.04
CA ALA A 22 -6.33 -1.60 -3.20
C ALA A 22 -7.07 -2.63 -2.32
N LEU A 23 -7.41 -2.29 -1.08
CA LEU A 23 -8.14 -3.14 -0.14
C LEU A 23 -9.61 -3.34 -0.56
N ALA A 24 -10.29 -2.30 -1.07
CA ALA A 24 -11.64 -2.43 -1.63
C ALA A 24 -11.68 -3.44 -2.79
N ASN A 25 -10.63 -3.48 -3.62
CA ASN A 25 -10.49 -4.48 -4.68
C ASN A 25 -10.09 -5.89 -4.19
N ILE A 26 -9.70 -6.00 -2.91
CA ILE A 26 -9.32 -7.25 -2.23
C ILE A 26 -10.51 -7.77 -1.39
N GLU A 27 -11.65 -7.09 -1.31
CA GLU A 27 -12.81 -7.53 -0.47
C GLU A 27 -13.30 -8.96 -0.77
N SER A 28 -13.03 -9.49 -1.97
CA SER A 28 -13.31 -10.89 -2.33
C SER A 28 -12.24 -11.91 -1.87
N TYR A 29 -11.18 -11.43 -1.25
CA TYR A 29 -10.00 -12.15 -0.78
C TYR A 29 -9.77 -11.89 0.72
N GLU A 30 -9.04 -12.78 1.38
CA GLU A 30 -8.71 -12.62 2.80
C GLU A 30 -7.50 -11.68 2.96
N PHE A 31 -7.67 -10.56 3.67
CA PHE A 31 -6.54 -9.71 4.06
C PHE A 31 -5.61 -10.45 5.03
N VAL A 32 -4.30 -10.41 4.77
CA VAL A 32 -3.30 -11.10 5.61
C VAL A 32 -2.41 -10.12 6.35
N ASP A 33 -1.76 -9.18 5.66
CA ASP A 33 -0.79 -8.25 6.27
C ASP A 33 -0.60 -6.98 5.40
N LEU A 34 -0.14 -5.90 6.03
CA LEU A 34 0.21 -4.64 5.39
C LEU A 34 1.52 -4.10 5.97
N LYS A 35 2.51 -3.88 5.11
CA LYS A 35 3.76 -3.22 5.48
C LYS A 35 3.91 -1.92 4.72
N VAL A 36 4.21 -0.84 5.45
CA VAL A 36 4.44 0.48 4.88
C VAL A 36 5.87 0.90 5.16
N SER A 37 6.53 1.44 4.13
CA SER A 37 7.85 2.04 4.23
C SER A 37 7.84 3.41 3.57
N GLY A 38 8.49 4.38 4.20
CA GLY A 38 8.67 5.74 3.68
C GLY A 38 10.14 6.11 3.58
N ALA A 39 10.47 6.93 2.60
CA ALA A 39 11.77 7.59 2.46
C ALA A 39 11.53 9.08 2.17
N ASN A 40 12.34 9.94 2.80
CA ASN A 40 12.31 11.38 2.59
C ASN A 40 13.76 11.87 2.46
N ASN A 41 14.07 12.62 1.39
CA ASN A 41 15.40 13.18 1.12
C ASN A 41 15.49 14.70 1.42
N GLY A 42 14.50 15.27 2.10
CA GLY A 42 14.37 16.70 2.39
C GLY A 42 13.63 17.50 1.32
N LYS A 43 13.42 16.93 0.12
CA LYS A 43 12.73 17.58 -1.00
C LYS A 43 11.51 16.79 -1.47
N ASP A 44 11.65 15.47 -1.54
CA ASP A 44 10.65 14.55 -2.03
C ASP A 44 10.39 13.47 -0.97
N GLU A 45 9.13 13.12 -0.80
CA GLU A 45 8.70 11.96 -0.03
C GLU A 45 8.31 10.83 -0.98
N THR A 46 8.66 9.60 -0.62
CA THR A 46 8.22 8.41 -1.33
C THR A 46 7.80 7.36 -0.34
N PHE A 47 6.60 6.84 -0.53
CA PHE A 47 6.02 5.78 0.28
C PHE A 47 5.75 4.56 -0.58
N VAL A 48 5.95 3.39 0.02
CA VAL A 48 5.62 2.09 -0.54
C VAL A 48 4.81 1.32 0.48
N ALA A 49 3.69 0.75 0.05
CA ALA A 49 2.92 -0.20 0.82
C ALA A 49 2.90 -1.57 0.12
N VAL A 50 3.10 -2.64 0.89
CA VAL A 50 3.03 -4.02 0.46
C VAL A 50 1.84 -4.66 1.17
N ILE A 51 0.82 -5.02 0.40
CA ILE A 51 -0.41 -5.66 0.89
C ILE A 51 -0.32 -7.15 0.55
N LEU A 52 -0.49 -8.00 1.55
CA LEU A 52 -0.56 -9.46 1.41
C LEU A 52 -2.01 -9.91 1.62
N TYR A 53 -2.51 -10.76 0.72
CA TYR A 53 -3.89 -11.25 0.74
C TYR A 53 -4.00 -12.65 0.11
N LYS A 54 -5.10 -13.38 0.33
CA LYS A 54 -5.28 -14.78 -0.13
C LYS A 54 -6.57 -15.02 -0.88
#